data_AF-A0A3Q2VC12-F1
#
_entry.id   AF-A0A3Q2VC12-F1
#
_cell.length_a   1.000
_cell.length_b   1.000
_cell.length_c   1.000
_cell.angle_alpha   90.00
_cell.angle_beta   90.00
_cell.angle_gamma   90.00
#
_symmetry.space_group_name_H-M   'P 1'
#
loop_
_entity.id
_entity.type
_entity.pdbx_description
1 polymer ?
#
loop_
_entity_poly.entity_id
_entity_poly.type
_entity_poly.pdbx_seq_one_letter_code
_entity_poly.pdbx_strand_id
1 'polypeptide(L)'
;MAHYKGPDPKREQFRRYLEKAGVVDSLTSVLVSLYEQQEKPNNALEFVKQQLGAVGQTSEDAEALQQEVINLRQKCARLAGENKELKAKVSLQWFEVPASHLHSATMTDSKSITERQ
;
A
#
# COMPACT_ATOMS: atom_id res chain seq x y z
N MET A 1 0.79 -57.77 26.64
CA MET A 1 -0.07 -57.20 25.58
C MET A 1 -0.03 -55.69 25.73
N ALA A 2 0.47 -54.95 24.73
CA ALA A 2 0.57 -53.50 24.80
C ALA A 2 -0.84 -52.88 24.79
N HIS A 3 -1.18 -52.13 25.83
CA HIS A 3 -2.44 -51.39 25.90
C HIS A 3 -2.40 -50.26 24.86
N TYR A 4 -3.07 -50.47 23.73
CA TYR A 4 -3.36 -49.42 22.78
C TYR A 4 -4.38 -48.49 23.44
N LYS A 5 -3.91 -47.45 24.14
CA LYS A 5 -4.77 -46.33 24.55
C LYS A 5 -5.32 -45.74 23.26
N GLY A 6 -6.64 -45.80 23.07
CA GLY A 6 -7.32 -45.18 21.94
C GLY A 6 -6.94 -43.70 21.78
N PRO A 7 -7.21 -43.11 20.61
CA PRO A 7 -6.83 -41.73 20.33
C PRO A 7 -7.37 -40.79 21.41
N ASP A 8 -6.46 -40.14 22.12
CA ASP A 8 -6.79 -39.15 23.13
C ASP A 8 -7.52 -37.99 22.43
N PRO A 9 -8.76 -37.64 22.84
CA PRO A 9 -9.58 -36.65 22.14
C PRO A 9 -8.91 -35.26 22.09
N LYS A 10 -8.03 -34.93 23.05
CA LYS A 10 -7.26 -33.67 23.01
C LYS A 10 -6.18 -33.71 21.94
N ARG A 11 -5.53 -34.87 21.73
CA ARG A 11 -4.54 -35.03 20.63
C ARG A 11 -5.18 -34.86 19.27
N GLU A 12 -6.37 -35.43 19.06
CA GLU A 12 -7.09 -35.29 17.79
C GLU A 12 -7.52 -33.83 17.56
N GLN A 13 -8.07 -33.16 18.58
CA GLN A 13 -8.42 -31.74 18.48
C GLN A 13 -7.21 -30.86 18.15
N PHE A 14 -6.05 -31.12 18.76
CA PHE A 14 -4.82 -30.39 18.47
C PHE A 14 -4.32 -30.64 17.04
N ARG A 15 -4.40 -31.88 16.55
CA ARG A 15 -4.09 -32.22 15.16
C ARG A 15 -4.98 -31.44 14.19
N ARG A 16 -6.29 -31.45 14.42
CA ARG A 16 -7.27 -30.73 13.59
C ARG A 16 -7.02 -29.22 13.58
N TYR A 17 -6.62 -28.67 14.71
CA TYR A 17 -6.22 -27.27 14.80
C TYR A 17 -5.02 -26.97 13.90
N LEU A 18 -3.96 -27.79 13.96
CA LEU A 18 -2.76 -27.60 13.13
C LEU A 18 -3.05 -27.77 11.63
N GLU A 19 -3.89 -28.74 11.27
CA GLU A 19 -4.36 -28.95 9.89
C GLU A 19 -5.18 -27.73 9.42
N LYS A 20 -6.17 -27.30 10.20
CA LYS A 20 -7.03 -26.16 9.84
C LYS A 20 -6.25 -24.84 9.74
N ALA A 21 -5.22 -24.67 10.56
CA ALA A 21 -4.35 -23.49 10.55
C ALA A 21 -3.27 -23.55 9.46
N GLY A 22 -3.19 -24.62 8.65
CA GLY A 22 -2.20 -24.76 7.58
C GLY A 22 -0.75 -24.97 8.05
N VAL A 23 -0.56 -25.26 9.35
CA VAL A 23 0.78 -25.49 9.93
C VAL A 23 1.38 -26.78 9.36
N VAL A 24 0.55 -27.81 9.18
CA VAL A 24 0.98 -29.10 8.63
C VAL A 24 1.43 -28.94 7.18
N ASP A 25 0.66 -28.23 6.35
CA ASP A 25 1.01 -27.99 4.95
C ASP A 25 2.29 -27.16 4.80
N SER A 26 2.44 -26.12 5.63
CA SER A 26 3.64 -25.28 5.66
C SER A 26 4.89 -26.09 6.04
N LEU A 27 4.81 -26.91 7.09
CA LEU A 27 5.93 -27.78 7.50
C LEU A 27 6.24 -28.82 6.42
N THR A 28 5.21 -29.40 5.80
CA THR A 28 5.37 -30.35 4.69
C THR A 28 6.12 -29.70 3.53
N SER A 29 5.72 -28.50 3.13
CA SER A 29 6.35 -27.75 2.03
C SER A 29 7.83 -27.48 2.29
N VAL A 30 8.20 -27.02 3.50
CA VAL A 30 9.61 -26.78 3.86
C VAL A 30 10.44 -28.07 3.83
N LEU A 31 9.87 -29.19 4.30
CA LEU A 31 10.56 -30.48 4.27
C LEU A 31 10.72 -31.03 2.85
N VAL A 32 9.74 -30.83 1.98
CA VAL A 32 9.85 -31.16 0.55
C VAL A 32 10.95 -30.31 -0.10
N SER A 33 10.95 -28.99 0.12
CA SER A 33 11.99 -28.10 -0.39
C SER A 33 13.39 -28.49 0.06
N LEU A 34 13.54 -28.97 1.30
CA LEU A 34 14.81 -29.51 1.81
C LEU A 34 15.18 -30.85 1.16
N TYR A 35 14.20 -31.71 0.87
CA TYR A 35 14.40 -32.99 0.21
C TYR A 35 14.85 -32.83 -1.25
N GLU A 36 14.30 -31.84 -1.95
CA GLU A 36 14.57 -31.55 -3.37
C GLU A 36 15.90 -30.83 -3.63
N GLN A 37 16.60 -30.36 -2.59
CA GLN A 37 17.92 -29.73 -2.76
C GLN A 37 18.93 -30.71 -3.39
N GLN A 38 19.49 -30.35 -4.55
CA GLN A 38 20.54 -31.13 -5.22
C GLN A 38 21.79 -31.30 -4.32
N GLU A 39 22.19 -30.25 -3.62
CA GLU A 39 23.23 -30.30 -2.59
C GLU A 39 22.60 -30.10 -1.22
N LYS A 40 22.67 -31.11 -0.36
CA LYS A 40 22.08 -30.98 0.98
C LYS A 40 22.83 -29.92 1.77
N PRO A 41 22.13 -28.96 2.39
CA PRO A 41 22.78 -27.94 3.19
C PRO A 41 23.55 -28.59 4.35
N ASN A 42 24.79 -28.14 4.57
CA ASN A 42 25.62 -28.61 5.69
C ASN A 42 24.93 -28.44 7.06
N ASN A 43 24.00 -27.48 7.17
CA ASN A 43 23.16 -27.30 8.34
C ASN A 43 21.68 -27.25 7.95
N ALA A 44 21.03 -28.42 7.94
CA ALA A 44 19.61 -28.57 7.64
C ALA A 44 18.70 -27.79 8.61
N LEU A 45 19.09 -27.65 9.88
CA LEU A 45 18.29 -26.95 10.87
C LEU A 45 18.20 -25.45 10.57
N GLU A 46 19.32 -24.82 10.19
CA GLU A 46 19.33 -23.41 9.77
C GLU A 46 18.52 -23.17 8.51
N PHE A 47 18.60 -24.08 7.54
CA PHE A 47 17.77 -24.03 6.32
C PHE A 47 16.27 -24.02 6.66
N VAL A 48 15.83 -24.94 7.51
CA VAL A 48 14.41 -25.03 7.93
C VAL A 48 13.95 -23.76 8.64
N LYS A 49 14.78 -23.18 9.53
CA LYS A 49 14.44 -21.91 10.20
C LYS A 49 14.27 -20.76 9.23
N GLN A 50 15.18 -20.62 8.26
CA GLN A 50 15.09 -19.57 7.24
C GLN A 50 13.84 -19.73 6.38
N GLN A 51 13.58 -20.96 5.91
CA GLN A 51 12.41 -21.25 5.09
C GLN A 51 11.11 -20.98 5.85
N LEU A 52 11.00 -21.39 7.12
CA LEU A 52 9.83 -21.08 7.95
C LEU A 52 9.63 -19.57 8.17
N GLY A 53 10.72 -18.80 8.28
CA GLY A 53 10.65 -17.33 8.34
C GLY A 53 10.17 -16.70 7.03
N ALA A 54 10.54 -17.28 5.89
CA ALA A 54 10.10 -16.82 4.57
C ALA A 54 8.65 -17.23 4.25
N VAL A 55 8.18 -18.38 4.72
CA VAL A 55 6.80 -18.86 4.54
C VAL A 55 5.76 -17.92 5.17
N GLY A 56 6.14 -17.16 6.20
CA GLY A 56 5.30 -16.11 6.80
C GLY A 56 5.06 -14.89 5.90
N GLN A 57 5.81 -14.76 4.81
CA GLN A 57 5.60 -13.78 3.75
C GLN A 57 4.77 -14.47 2.66
N THR A 58 3.50 -14.74 2.93
CA THR A 58 2.67 -15.52 2.01
C THR A 58 2.59 -14.83 0.65
N SER A 59 2.57 -15.62 -0.43
CA SER A 59 2.43 -15.12 -1.79
C SER A 59 1.16 -14.27 -1.97
N GLU A 60 0.09 -14.58 -1.23
CA GLU A 60 -1.16 -13.81 -1.24
C GLU A 60 -0.98 -12.41 -0.64
N ASP A 61 -0.27 -12.27 0.48
CA ASP A 61 0.06 -10.95 1.03
C ASP A 61 0.93 -10.15 0.07
N ALA A 62 1.88 -10.81 -0.59
CA ALA A 62 2.74 -10.19 -1.59
C ALA A 62 1.94 -9.71 -2.82
N GLU A 63 1.00 -10.53 -3.31
CA GLU A 63 0.12 -10.18 -4.44
C GLU A 63 -0.85 -9.05 -4.07
N ALA A 64 -1.47 -9.10 -2.88
CA ALA A 64 -2.35 -8.05 -2.39
C ALA A 64 -1.60 -6.72 -2.22
N LEU A 65 -0.39 -6.75 -1.64
CA LEU A 65 0.47 -5.58 -1.52
C LEU A 65 0.91 -5.04 -2.90
N GLN A 66 1.19 -5.91 -3.87
CA GLN A 66 1.48 -5.47 -5.24
C GLN A 66 0.29 -4.77 -5.89
N GLN A 67 -0.93 -5.30 -5.74
CA GLN A 67 -2.14 -4.68 -6.25
C GLN A 67 -2.40 -3.31 -5.61
N GLU A 68 -2.21 -3.20 -4.29
CA GLU A 68 -2.29 -1.93 -3.55
C GLU A 68 -1.30 -0.89 -4.11
N VAL A 69 -0.04 -1.30 -4.34
CA VAL A 69 0.99 -0.41 -4.91
C VAL A 69 0.61 0.07 -6.32
N ILE A 70 0.06 -0.81 -7.17
CA ILE A 70 -0.42 -0.45 -8.50
C ILE A 70 -1.56 0.57 -8.39
N ASN A 71 -2.55 0.31 -7.54
CA ASN A 71 -3.70 1.19 -7.34
C ASN A 71 -3.28 2.58 -6.85
N LEU A 72 -2.41 2.63 -5.84
CA LEU A 72 -1.89 3.88 -5.28
C LEU A 72 -1.10 4.67 -6.32
N ARG A 73 -0.25 4.02 -7.13
CA ARG A 73 0.48 4.68 -8.22
C ARG A 73 -0.46 5.27 -9.26
N GLN A 74 -1.50 4.55 -9.67
CA GLN A 74 -2.51 5.06 -10.59
C GLN A 74 -3.25 6.26 -10.01
N LYS A 75 -3.64 6.20 -8.73
CA LYS A 75 -4.31 7.30 -8.04
C LYS A 75 -3.42 8.54 -7.93
N CYS A 76 -2.14 8.36 -7.60
CA CYS A 76 -1.16 9.44 -7.58
C CYS A 76 -0.99 10.08 -8.96
N ALA A 77 -0.88 9.28 -10.03
CA ALA A 77 -0.76 9.79 -11.39
C ALA A 77 -2.00 10.61 -11.80
N ARG A 78 -3.21 10.11 -11.51
CA ARG A 78 -4.46 10.83 -11.77
C ARG A 78 -4.52 12.16 -11.03
N LEU A 79 -4.28 12.13 -9.72
CA LEU A 79 -4.32 13.33 -8.87
C LEU A 79 -3.24 14.34 -9.31
N ALA A 80 -2.05 13.89 -9.71
CA ALA A 80 -1.02 14.78 -10.23
C ALA A 80 -1.43 15.44 -11.55
N GLY A 81 -2.12 14.69 -12.44
CA GLY A 81 -2.69 15.22 -13.68
C GLY A 81 -3.77 16.27 -13.41
N GLU A 82 -4.74 15.95 -12.55
CA GLU A 82 -5.79 16.89 -12.13
C GLU A 82 -5.21 18.14 -11.48
N ASN A 83 -4.21 17.99 -10.61
CA ASN A 83 -3.55 19.12 -9.96
C ASN A 83 -2.84 20.02 -10.98
N LYS A 84 -2.19 19.44 -11.98
CA LYS A 84 -1.55 20.17 -13.08
C LYS A 84 -2.60 20.93 -13.91
N GLU A 85 -3.70 20.28 -14.26
CA GLU A 85 -4.78 20.91 -15.05
C GLU A 85 -5.44 22.05 -14.28
N LEU A 86 -5.77 21.83 -13.00
CA LEU A 86 -6.37 22.86 -12.15
C LEU A 86 -5.42 24.05 -11.96
N LYS A 87 -4.13 23.80 -11.73
CA LYS A 87 -3.11 24.87 -11.67
C LYS A 87 -3.04 25.65 -12.98
N ALA A 88 -3.10 24.97 -14.13
CA ALA A 88 -3.11 25.65 -15.43
C ALA A 88 -4.37 26.51 -15.63
N LYS A 89 -5.56 25.98 -15.31
CA LYS A 89 -6.83 26.73 -15.38
C LYS A 89 -6.83 27.96 -14.48
N VAL A 90 -6.39 27.80 -13.23
CA VAL A 90 -6.23 28.92 -12.29
C VAL A 90 -5.27 29.94 -12.87
N SER A 91 -4.10 29.51 -13.35
CA SER A 91 -3.10 30.43 -13.92
C SER A 91 -3.61 31.20 -15.15
N LEU A 92 -4.44 30.58 -15.99
CA LEU A 92 -5.07 31.24 -17.14
C LEU A 92 -6.14 32.25 -16.69
N GLN A 93 -6.97 31.88 -15.70
CA GLN A 93 -7.97 32.79 -15.13
C GLN A 93 -7.35 34.04 -14.50
N TRP A 94 -6.19 33.90 -13.83
CA TRP A 94 -5.44 35.04 -13.29
C TRP A 94 -4.82 35.93 -14.38
N PHE A 95 -4.56 35.38 -15.57
CA PHE A 95 -4.04 36.15 -16.72
C PHE A 95 -5.15 36.85 -17.52
N GLU A 96 -6.40 36.41 -17.40
CA GLU A 96 -7.57 37.01 -18.08
C GLU A 96 -8.21 38.18 -17.34
N VAL A 97 -7.84 38.48 -16.08
CA VAL A 97 -8.36 39.67 -15.37
C VAL A 97 -7.65 40.90 -15.92
N PRO A 98 -8.26 41.70 -16.81
CA PRO A 98 -7.59 42.86 -17.36
C PRO A 98 -7.54 43.91 -16.24
N ALA A 99 -6.43 44.65 -16.19
CA ALA A 99 -6.24 45.83 -15.36
C ALA A 99 -7.17 47.01 -15.74
N SER A 100 -8.39 46.74 -16.22
CA SER A 100 -9.39 47.73 -16.64
C SER A 100 -10.23 48.29 -15.49
N HIS A 101 -10.09 47.77 -14.27
CA HIS A 101 -10.82 48.29 -13.10
C HIS A 101 -10.04 49.27 -12.22
N LEU A 102 -8.82 49.69 -12.62
CA LEU A 102 -8.00 50.59 -11.79
C LEU A 102 -7.92 52.05 -12.27
N HIS A 103 -8.63 52.46 -13.33
CA HIS A 103 -8.49 53.83 -13.90
C HIS A 103 -9.67 54.79 -13.70
N SER A 104 -10.72 54.44 -12.94
CA SER A 104 -11.87 55.35 -12.76
C SER A 104 -11.95 56.06 -11.40
N ALA A 105 -10.86 56.16 -10.63
CA ALA A 105 -10.92 56.71 -9.27
C ALA A 105 -9.96 57.88 -8.95
N THR A 106 -9.25 58.48 -9.90
CA THR A 106 -8.25 59.53 -9.58
C THR A 106 -8.48 60.91 -10.21
N MET A 107 -9.68 61.23 -10.72
CA MET A 107 -9.83 62.53 -11.39
C MET A 107 -11.20 63.20 -11.25
N THR A 108 -11.74 63.35 -10.04
CA THR A 108 -12.80 64.33 -9.76
C THR A 108 -12.84 64.74 -8.29
N ASP A 109 -11.77 65.34 -7.74
CA ASP A 109 -11.95 66.32 -6.65
C ASP A 109 -10.73 67.25 -6.50
N SER A 110 -10.52 68.14 -7.47
CA SER A 110 -9.54 69.24 -7.34
C SER A 110 -9.94 70.50 -8.12
N LYS A 111 -11.24 70.72 -8.36
CA LYS A 111 -11.75 71.95 -9.00
C LYS A 111 -12.97 72.56 -8.31
N SER A 112 -12.99 72.53 -6.98
CA SER A 112 -14.04 73.18 -6.17
C SER A 112 -13.50 74.29 -5.26
N ILE A 113 -12.21 74.64 -5.36
CA ILE A 113 -11.66 75.91 -4.87
C ILE A 113 -11.67 76.84 -6.08
N THR A 114 -12.65 77.76 -6.17
CA THR A 114 -12.52 79.09 -6.84
C THR A 114 -13.79 79.95 -6.76
N GLU A 115 -14.98 79.45 -6.44
CA GLU A 115 -16.18 80.32 -6.48
C GLU A 115 -17.03 80.22 -5.22
N ARG A 116 -16.76 81.11 -4.24
CA ARG A 116 -17.77 81.95 -3.59
C ARG A 116 -17.12 83.24 -3.08
N GLN A 117 -17.58 84.35 -3.65
CA GLN A 117 -17.56 85.68 -3.03
C GLN A 117 -18.30 85.66 -1.69
#